data_AF-A0A2N8NPC4-F1
#
_entry.id   AF-A0A2N8NPC4-F1
#
_cell.length_a   1.000
_cell.length_b   1.000
_cell.length_c   1.000
_cell.angle_alpha   90.00
_cell.angle_beta   90.00
_cell.angle_gamma   90.00
#
_symmetry.space_group_name_H-M   'P 1'
#
loop_
_entity.id
_entity.type
_entity.pdbx_description
1 polymer ?
#
loop_
_entity_poly.entity_id
_entity_poly.type
_entity_poly.pdbx_seq_one_letter_code
_entity_poly.pdbx_strand_id
1 'polypeptide(L)' 'MSQLGWRKSSFSTGAENDCVEIAAAPGGLIRLRESDDPAQIITTDPVALAGLLRTIKADRLTPPVAPRT' A
#
# COMPACT_ATOMS: atom_id res chain seq x y z
N MET A 1 -2.40 -22.51 -5.95
CA MET A 1 -2.06 -21.13 -5.55
C MET A 1 -2.84 -20.81 -4.29
N SER A 2 -2.18 -20.67 -3.13
CA SER A 2 -2.87 -20.23 -1.92
C SER A 2 -3.38 -18.82 -2.16
N GLN A 3 -4.69 -18.68 -2.31
CA GLN A 3 -5.34 -17.39 -2.51
C GLN A 3 -5.16 -16.57 -1.24
N LEU A 4 -4.34 -15.52 -1.32
CA LEU A 4 -4.18 -14.55 -0.25
C LEU A 4 -5.53 -13.90 0.05
N GLY A 5 -5.83 -13.68 1.33
CA GLY A 5 -7.00 -12.93 1.77
C GLY A 5 -6.78 -11.43 1.57
N TRP A 6 -6.86 -10.98 0.31
CA TRP A 6 -6.75 -9.56 -0.04
C TRP A 6 -7.88 -8.75 0.60
N ARG A 7 -7.51 -7.61 1.17
CA ARG A 7 -8.44 -6.67 1.79
C ARG A 7 -8.32 -5.31 1.12
N LYS A 8 -9.43 -4.84 0.57
CA LYS A 8 -9.64 -3.48 0.07
C LYS A 8 -10.18 -2.59 1.20
N SER A 9 -9.92 -1.30 1.12
CA SER A 9 -10.47 -0.31 2.07
C SER A 9 -11.98 -0.15 1.88
N SER A 10 -12.73 0.08 2.96
CA SER A 10 -14.16 0.43 2.88
C SER A 10 -14.42 1.81 2.27
N PHE A 11 -13.38 2.65 2.16
CA PHE A 11 -13.45 3.96 1.49
C PHE A 11 -13.30 3.84 -0.03
N SER A 12 -12.89 2.67 -0.52
CA SER A 12 -12.72 2.40 -1.94
C SER A 12 -14.03 1.97 -2.60
N THR A 13 -15.05 2.83 -2.51
CA THR A 13 -16.41 2.57 -3.03
C THR A 13 -16.66 3.11 -4.43
N GLY A 14 -15.67 3.76 -5.04
CA GLY A 14 -15.75 4.30 -6.39
C GLY A 14 -15.74 3.21 -7.47
N ALA A 15 -16.20 3.58 -8.67
CA ALA A 15 -16.11 2.73 -9.87
C ALA A 15 -14.68 2.63 -10.41
N GLU A 16 -13.81 3.56 -10.02
CA GLU A 16 -12.39 3.58 -10.39
C GLU A 16 -11.64 2.41 -9.72
N ASN A 17 -10.70 1.82 -10.45
CA ASN A 17 -9.90 0.68 -10.00
C ASN A 17 -8.55 1.10 -9.39
N ASP A 18 -8.45 2.31 -8.87
CA ASP A 18 -7.18 2.91 -8.42
C ASP A 18 -6.94 2.65 -6.92
N CYS A 19 -7.33 1.47 -6.44
CA CYS A 19 -7.35 1.15 -5.02
C CYS A 19 -6.19 0.25 -4.62
N VAL A 20 -5.62 0.52 -3.45
CA VAL A 20 -4.60 -0.36 -2.85
C VAL A 20 -5.26 -1.46 -2.03
N GLU A 21 -4.84 -2.70 -2.24
CA GLU A 21 -5.23 -3.88 -1.48
C GLU A 21 -4.06 -4.45 -0.69
N ILE A 22 -4.35 -5.01 0.49
CA ILE A 22 -3.33 -5.56 1.40
C ILE A 22 -3.66 -7.00 1.78
N ALA A 23 -2.66 -7.88 1.85
CA ALA A 23 -2.81 -9.23 2.37
C ALA A 23 -1.66 -9.62 3.32
N ALA A 24 -1.98 -10.39 4.37
CA ALA A 24 -0.97 -11.08 5.15
C ALA A 24 -0.43 -12.27 4.35
N ALA A 25 0.90 -12.44 4.35
CA ALA A 25 1.59 -13.50 3.64
C ALA A 25 2.40 -14.38 4.62
N PRO A 26 2.79 -15.61 4.21
CA PRO A 26 3.66 -16.45 5.02
C PRO A 26 4.94 -15.75 5.45
N GLY A 27 5.48 -16.13 6.60
CA GLY A 27 6.68 -15.52 7.17
C GLY A 27 6.46 -14.17 7.85
N GLY A 28 5.20 -13.81 8.15
CA GLY A 28 4.86 -12.54 8.81
C GLY A 28 4.98 -11.32 7.88
N LEU A 29 5.03 -11.56 6.58
CA LEU A 29 5.15 -10.52 5.56
C LEU A 29 3.78 -9.94 5.20
N ILE A 30 3.82 -8.78 4.56
CA ILE A 30 2.66 -8.11 3.99
C ILE A 30 2.85 -7.96 2.49
N ARG A 31 1.79 -8.15 1.73
CA ARG A 31 1.75 -7.86 0.29
C ARG A 31 0.79 -6.72 0.00
N LEU A 32 1.20 -5.82 -0.88
CA LEU A 32 0.40 -4.72 -1.40
C LEU A 32 0.30 -4.87 -2.92
N ARG A 33 -0.85 -4.49 -3.47
CA ARG A 33 -1.05 -4.37 -4.92
C ARG A 33 -2.08 -3.29 -5.23
N GLU A 34 -2.12 -2.87 -6.47
CA GLU A 34 -3.18 -2.01 -7.01
C GLU A 34 -4.28 -2.89 -7.64
N SER A 35 -5.53 -2.41 -7.60
CA SER A 35 -6.65 -3.20 -8.12
C SER A 35 -6.74 -3.20 -9.65
N ASP A 36 -6.20 -2.19 -10.32
CA ASP A 36 -6.12 -2.07 -11.78
C ASP A 36 -4.91 -2.82 -12.37
N ASP A 37 -3.81 -2.96 -11.62
CA ASP A 37 -2.68 -3.85 -11.94
C ASP A 37 -2.42 -4.90 -10.82
N PRO A 38 -3.28 -5.93 -10.70
CA PRO A 38 -3.21 -6.90 -9.61
C PRO A 38 -2.02 -7.87 -9.70
N ALA A 39 -1.27 -7.83 -10.81
CA ALA A 39 -0.07 -8.64 -11.02
C ALA A 39 1.16 -8.00 -10.36
N GLN A 40 1.18 -6.68 -10.18
CA GLN A 40 2.25 -5.98 -9.50
C GLN A 40 2.07 -6.06 -7.98
N ILE A 41 2.95 -6.80 -7.33
CA ILE A 41 2.89 -7.06 -5.90
C ILE A 41 4.17 -6.58 -5.24
N ILE A 42 4.02 -5.62 -4.33
CA ILE A 42 5.09 -5.21 -3.41
C ILE A 42 5.02 -6.10 -2.17
N THR A 43 6.16 -6.67 -1.77
CA THR A 43 6.29 -7.40 -0.51
C THR A 43 7.04 -6.55 0.50
N THR A 44 6.52 -6.47 1.71
CA THR A 44 7.09 -5.69 2.81
C THR A 44 6.84 -6.39 4.14
N ASP A 45 7.22 -5.76 5.24
CA ASP A 45 7.00 -6.24 6.60
C ASP A 45 6.09 -5.26 7.39
N PRO A 46 5.53 -5.69 8.54
CA PRO A 46 4.64 -4.85 9.34
C PRO A 46 5.27 -3.54 9.84
N VAL A 47 6.58 -3.50 10.09
CA VAL A 47 7.29 -2.31 10.59
C VAL A 47 7.37 -1.27 9.49
N ALA A 48 7.78 -1.68 8.28
CA ALA A 48 7.84 -0.80 7.12
C ALA A 48 6.46 -0.24 6.75
N LEU A 49 5.42 -1.08 6.72
CA LEU A 49 4.05 -0.61 6.46
C LEU A 49 3.55 0.38 7.53
N ALA A 50 3.81 0.10 8.81
CA ALA A 50 3.46 1.05 9.89
C ALA A 50 4.24 2.37 9.78
N GLY A 51 5.50 2.32 9.34
CA GLY A 51 6.29 3.50 8.98
C GLY A 51 5.61 4.33 7.90
N LEU A 52 5.29 3.71 6.76
CA LEU A 52 4.62 4.35 5.64
C LEU A 52 3.30 5.02 6.05
N LEU A 53 2.43 4.30 6.77
CA LEU A 53 1.14 4.83 7.22
C LEU A 53 1.30 6.03 8.15
N ARG A 54 2.30 6.03 9.04
CA ARG A 54 2.60 7.18 9.90
C ARG A 54 3.07 8.38 9.10
N THR A 55 3.93 8.17 8.11
CA THR A 55 4.42 9.23 7.21
C THR A 55 3.29 9.83 6.37
N ILE A 56 2.40 9.01 5.80
CA ILE A 56 1.20 9.46 5.07
C ILE A 56 0.30 10.31 5.97
N LYS A 57 -0.03 9.80 7.17
CA LYS A 57 -0.91 10.52 8.10
C LYS A 57 -0.33 11.83 8.59
N ALA A 58 0.99 11.96 8.58
CA ALA A 58 1.69 13.20 8.92
C ALA A 58 1.88 14.15 7.72
N ASP A 59 1.39 13.77 6.54
CA ASP A 59 1.59 14.49 5.26
C ASP A 59 3.07 14.75 4.93
N ARG A 60 3.93 13.74 5.18
CA ARG A 60 5.39 13.83 5.02
C ARG A 60 5.93 13.02 3.84
N LEU A 61 5.06 12.60 2.93
CA LEU A 61 5.50 11.90 1.71
C LEU A 61 6.06 12.87 0.66
N THR A 62 5.80 14.15 0.77
CA THR A 62 6.39 15.17 -0.09
C THR A 62 7.86 15.35 0.26
N PRO A 63 8.79 15.09 -0.69
CA PRO A 63 10.17 15.49 -0.49
C PRO A 63 10.23 17.03 -0.39
N PRO A 64 11.16 17.59 0.39
CA PRO A 64 11.35 19.04 0.43
C PRO A 64 11.61 19.55 -1.00
N VAL A 65 10.84 20.54 -1.44
CA VAL A 65 11.17 21.24 -2.68
C VAL A 65 12.53 21.91 -2.49
N ALA A 66 13.54 21.45 -3.24
CA ALA A 66 14.84 22.12 -3.22
C ALA A 66 14.66 23.54 -3.78
N PRO A 67 15.21 24.59 -3.14
CA PRO A 67 15.16 25.93 -3.69
C PRO A 67 15.87 25.94 -5.05
N ARG A 68 15.20 26.50 -6.06
CA ARG A 68 15.80 26.74 -7.38
C ARG A 68 16.72 27.96 -7.23
N THR A 69 18.03 27.75 -7.23
CA THR A 69 19.04 28.80 -7.42
C THR A 69 19.13 29.23 -8.87
#